data_AF-A0A932JEQ1-F1
#
_entry.id   AF-A0A932JEQ1-F1
#
_cell.length_a   1.000
_cell.length_b   1.000
_cell.length_c   1.000
_cell.angle_alpha   90.00
_cell.angle_beta   90.00
_cell.angle_gamma   90.00
#
_symmetry.space_group_name_H-M   'P 1'
#
loop_
_entity.id
_entity.type
_entity.pdbx_description
1 polymer ?
#
loop_
_entity_poly.entity_id
_entity_poly.type
_entity_poly.pdbx_seq_one_letter_code
_entity_poly.pdbx_strand_id
1 'polypeptide(L)'
;MADENRPIKLAISLHATTNENRMKLMPISKKYTLKEIGNAVEYYYRKTRKPITYEYILLEGINDTDLDVQRLAKICRRVPSKVNVIPFHAIDFTNPDGFAAELKPTQLHDFQRFIAKLRMNDVTVMIRSSSGEDIDAACGQLAFSKQIKP
;
A
#
# COMPACT_ATOMS: atom_id res chain seq x y z
N MET A 1 10.65 -18.54 -4.82
CA MET A 1 11.27 -17.19 -4.84
C MET A 1 12.45 -17.06 -3.89
N ALA A 2 12.28 -17.28 -2.57
CA ALA A 2 13.39 -17.13 -1.62
C ALA A 2 14.55 -18.12 -1.86
N ASP A 3 14.24 -19.34 -2.28
CA ASP A 3 15.23 -20.41 -2.49
C ASP A 3 15.76 -20.50 -3.94
N GLU A 4 15.31 -19.58 -4.81
CA GLU A 4 15.70 -19.59 -6.24
C GLU A 4 17.04 -18.90 -6.50
N ASN A 5 17.69 -18.35 -5.47
CA ASN A 5 18.96 -17.60 -5.53
C ASN A 5 19.02 -16.53 -6.64
N ARG A 6 17.86 -15.93 -6.97
CA ARG A 6 17.75 -14.86 -7.97
C ARG A 6 17.72 -13.50 -7.28
N PRO A 7 18.40 -12.47 -7.81
CA PRO A 7 18.46 -11.16 -7.18
C PRO A 7 17.18 -10.31 -7.41
N ILE A 8 15.99 -10.90 -7.34
CA ILE A 8 14.71 -10.20 -7.56
C ILE A 8 14.35 -9.27 -6.39
N LYS A 9 13.68 -8.16 -6.68
CA LYS A 9 13.03 -7.31 -5.66
C LYS A 9 11.60 -7.82 -5.47
N LEU A 10 11.19 -8.06 -4.22
CA LEU A 10 9.84 -8.54 -3.91
C LEU A 10 8.92 -7.37 -3.55
N ALA A 11 7.82 -7.25 -4.28
CA ALA A 11 6.70 -6.37 -3.95
C ALA A 11 5.47 -7.20 -3.58
N ILE A 12 4.73 -6.76 -2.57
CA ILE A 12 3.54 -7.44 -2.05
C ILE A 12 2.36 -6.47 -2.14
N SER A 13 1.34 -6.84 -2.91
CA SER A 13 0.03 -6.21 -2.92
C SER A 13 -0.65 -6.37 -1.55
N LEU A 14 -0.47 -5.38 -0.68
CA LEU A 14 -1.01 -5.39 0.67
C LEU A 14 -2.42 -4.81 0.67
N HIS A 15 -2.59 -3.56 0.24
CA HIS A 15 -3.86 -2.81 0.11
C HIS A 15 -4.78 -2.72 1.34
N ALA A 16 -4.58 -3.48 2.42
CA ALA A 16 -5.31 -3.33 3.66
C ALA A 16 -4.56 -3.97 4.83
N THR A 17 -4.78 -3.43 6.03
CA THR A 17 -4.09 -3.83 7.27
C THR A 17 -4.93 -4.75 8.17
N THR A 18 -6.12 -5.14 7.71
CA THR A 18 -7.03 -6.08 8.38
C THR A 18 -7.42 -7.19 7.40
N ASN A 19 -7.65 -8.43 7.89
CA ASN A 19 -8.09 -9.52 7.00
C ASN A 19 -9.47 -9.23 6.40
N GLU A 20 -10.35 -8.54 7.13
CA GLU A 20 -11.68 -8.18 6.64
C GLU A 20 -11.60 -7.28 5.41
N ASN A 21 -10.88 -6.16 5.48
CA ASN A 21 -10.75 -5.24 4.34
C ASN A 21 -9.96 -5.87 3.20
N ARG A 22 -8.96 -6.73 3.51
CA ARG A 22 -8.26 -7.51 2.48
C ARG A 22 -9.20 -8.43 1.72
N MET A 23 -10.10 -9.15 2.41
CA MET A 23 -11.04 -10.06 1.76
C MET A 23 -12.04 -9.34 0.86
N LYS A 24 -12.45 -8.13 1.25
CA LYS A 24 -13.30 -7.25 0.43
C LYS A 24 -12.56 -6.75 -0.82
N LEU A 25 -11.32 -6.28 -0.66
CA LEU A 25 -10.53 -5.69 -1.76
C LEU A 25 -9.88 -6.71 -2.70
N MET A 26 -9.46 -7.84 -2.16
CA MET A 26 -8.72 -8.88 -2.87
C MET A 26 -9.33 -10.24 -2.54
N PRO A 27 -10.25 -10.78 -3.36
CA PRO A 27 -10.89 -12.07 -3.07
C PRO A 27 -9.89 -13.23 -2.85
N ILE A 28 -8.72 -13.17 -3.50
CA ILE A 28 -7.62 -14.13 -3.31
C ILE A 28 -7.05 -14.15 -1.89
N SER A 29 -7.20 -13.06 -1.14
CA SER A 29 -6.71 -12.97 0.26
C SER A 29 -7.45 -13.88 1.23
N LYS A 30 -8.60 -14.45 0.83
CA LYS A 30 -9.27 -15.52 1.59
C LYS A 30 -8.35 -16.73 1.82
N LYS A 31 -7.38 -16.95 0.93
CA LYS A 31 -6.42 -18.06 1.01
C LYS A 31 -5.22 -17.76 1.91
N TYR A 32 -4.87 -16.49 2.11
CA TYR A 32 -3.65 -16.09 2.80
C TYR A 32 -3.89 -14.88 3.72
N THR A 33 -3.86 -15.15 5.02
CA THR A 33 -4.02 -14.15 6.08
C THR A 33 -2.80 -13.23 6.18
N LEU A 34 -2.98 -12.06 6.79
CA LEU A 34 -1.86 -11.15 7.11
C LEU A 34 -0.76 -11.81 7.96
N LYS A 35 -1.13 -12.75 8.83
CA LYS A 35 -0.18 -13.50 9.65
C LYS A 35 0.72 -14.35 8.77
N GLU A 36 0.15 -15.11 7.84
CA GLU A 36 0.88 -15.97 6.91
C GLU A 36 1.75 -15.15 5.96
N ILE A 37 1.23 -14.04 5.43
CA ILE A 37 1.99 -13.11 4.59
C ILE A 37 3.22 -12.60 5.35
N GLY A 38 3.05 -12.15 6.59
CA GLY A 38 4.17 -11.65 7.36
C GLY A 38 5.21 -12.73 7.71
N ASN A 39 4.77 -13.97 7.97
CA ASN A 39 5.71 -15.09 8.18
C ASN A 39 6.50 -15.41 6.90
N ALA A 40 5.86 -15.36 5.74
CA ALA A 40 6.52 -15.57 4.44
C ALA A 40 7.50 -14.44 4.13
N VAL A 41 7.16 -13.19 4.45
CA VAL A 41 8.03 -12.02 4.34
C VAL A 41 9.27 -12.16 5.21
N GLU A 42 9.11 -12.54 6.47
CA GLU A 42 10.24 -12.76 7.39
C GLU A 42 11.15 -13.89 6.89
N TYR A 43 10.56 -14.96 6.35
CA TYR A 43 11.32 -16.04 5.72
C TYR A 43 12.14 -15.54 4.52
N TYR A 44 11.51 -14.80 3.61
CA TYR A 44 12.17 -14.23 2.44
C TYR A 44 13.32 -13.30 2.83
N TYR A 45 13.09 -12.39 3.78
CA TYR A 45 14.12 -11.47 4.25
C TYR A 45 15.27 -12.22 4.95
N ARG A 46 14.98 -13.20 5.80
CA ARG A 46 16.01 -14.00 6.49
C ARG A 46 16.95 -14.69 5.50
N LYS A 47 16.40 -15.19 4.39
CA LYS A 47 17.14 -15.91 3.34
C LYS A 47 17.91 -14.97 2.41
N THR A 48 17.29 -13.88 1.97
CA THR A 48 17.83 -13.03 0.90
C THR A 48 18.50 -11.76 1.39
N ARG A 49 18.19 -11.33 2.62
CA ARG A 49 18.53 -10.01 3.20
C ARG A 49 18.07 -8.82 2.35
N LYS A 50 17.14 -9.03 1.41
CA LYS A 50 16.61 -8.00 0.53
C LYS A 50 15.38 -7.35 1.17
N PRO A 51 15.32 -6.01 1.25
CA PRO A 51 14.12 -5.32 1.67
C PRO A 51 12.94 -5.64 0.77
N ILE A 52 11.74 -5.59 1.35
CA ILE A 52 10.49 -5.80 0.64
C ILE A 52 9.76 -4.48 0.38
N THR A 53 8.90 -4.47 -0.63
CA THR A 53 8.01 -3.34 -0.93
C THR A 53 6.57 -3.77 -0.68
N TYR A 54 5.80 -2.97 0.05
CA TYR A 54 4.35 -3.14 0.15
C TYR A 54 3.67 -2.16 -0.79
N GLU A 55 2.78 -2.65 -1.65
CA GLU A 55 1.88 -1.82 -2.45
C GLU A 55 0.58 -1.59 -1.67
N TYR A 56 0.15 -0.34 -1.58
CA TYR A 56 -1.00 0.08 -0.77
C TYR A 56 -1.84 1.08 -1.55
N ILE A 57 -3.02 0.66 -2.04
CA ILE A 57 -3.94 1.58 -2.70
C ILE A 57 -4.73 2.25 -1.59
N LEU A 58 -4.74 3.58 -1.55
CA LEU A 58 -5.45 4.33 -0.53
C LEU A 58 -6.89 4.63 -0.97
N LEU A 59 -7.86 4.24 -0.14
CA LEU A 59 -9.28 4.26 -0.42
C LEU A 59 -10.02 4.95 0.73
N GLU A 60 -10.89 5.88 0.35
CA GLU A 60 -11.64 6.71 1.30
C GLU A 60 -12.48 5.85 2.26
N GLY A 61 -12.26 5.99 3.57
CA GLY A 61 -13.06 5.35 4.60
C GLY A 61 -12.87 3.84 4.74
N ILE A 62 -12.03 3.22 3.89
CA ILE A 62 -11.79 1.77 3.89
C ILE A 62 -10.47 1.43 4.56
N ASN A 63 -9.40 2.16 4.21
CA ASN A 63 -8.05 1.82 4.64
C ASN A 63 -7.14 3.05 4.86
N ASP A 64 -7.73 4.24 5.01
CA ASP A 64 -7.05 5.52 5.15
C ASP A 64 -7.14 6.10 6.57
N THR A 65 -7.43 5.26 7.57
CA THR A 65 -7.64 5.69 8.96
C THR A 65 -6.33 5.74 9.76
N ASP A 66 -6.37 6.43 10.92
CA ASP A 66 -5.25 6.46 11.86
C ASP A 66 -4.91 5.06 12.41
N LEU A 67 -5.91 4.20 12.55
CA LEU A 67 -5.69 2.80 12.94
C LEU A 67 -4.95 2.02 11.84
N ASP A 68 -5.22 2.32 10.56
CA ASP A 68 -4.49 1.74 9.45
C ASP A 68 -3.03 2.19 9.43
N VAL A 69 -2.75 3.47 9.73
CA VAL A 69 -1.37 3.95 9.90
C VAL A 69 -0.62 3.14 10.96
N GLN A 70 -1.21 2.97 12.14
CA GLN A 70 -0.60 2.24 13.26
C GLN A 70 -0.33 0.77 12.89
N ARG A 71 -1.31 0.10 12.27
CA ARG A 71 -1.17 -1.30 11.85
C ARG A 71 -0.14 -1.44 10.73
N LEU A 72 -0.13 -0.52 9.76
CA LEU A 72 0.82 -0.55 8.65
C LEU A 72 2.25 -0.32 9.15
N ALA A 73 2.46 0.64 10.06
CA ALA A 73 3.75 0.84 10.71
C ALA A 73 4.22 -0.44 11.45
N LYS A 74 3.32 -1.12 12.16
CA LYS A 74 3.64 -2.39 12.83
C LYS A 74 4.02 -3.49 11.83
N ILE A 75 3.33 -3.59 10.69
CA ILE A 75 3.67 -4.52 9.61
C ILE A 75 5.08 -4.22 9.08
N CYS A 76 5.37 -2.94 8.80
CA CYS A 76 6.66 -2.49 8.26
C CYS A 76 7.85 -2.70 9.22
N ARG A 77 7.61 -2.77 10.53
CA ARG A 77 8.67 -3.04 11.53
C ARG A 77 9.14 -4.49 11.57
N ARG A 78 8.43 -5.45 10.95
CA ARG A 78 8.80 -6.87 10.97
C ARG A 78 10.12 -7.14 10.22
N VAL A 79 10.34 -6.44 9.11
CA VAL A 79 11.55 -6.50 8.28
C VAL A 79 11.79 -5.15 7.61
N PRO A 80 13.02 -4.80 7.20
CA PRO A 80 13.27 -3.62 6.39
C PRO A 80 12.36 -3.59 5.17
N SER A 81 11.56 -2.53 5.07
CA SER A 81 10.52 -2.41 4.08
C SER A 81 10.26 -0.97 3.69
N LYS A 82 9.65 -0.80 2.52
CA LYS A 82 9.07 0.46 2.06
C LYS A 82 7.61 0.25 1.66
N VAL A 83 6.82 1.31 1.72
CA VAL A 83 5.44 1.32 1.26
C VAL A 83 5.33 2.22 0.04
N ASN A 84 4.84 1.66 -1.06
CA ASN A 84 4.38 2.38 -2.22
C ASN A 84 2.88 2.65 -2.04
N VAL A 85 2.53 3.90 -1.68
CA VAL A 85 1.12 4.31 -1.59
C VAL A 85 0.66 4.79 -2.96
N ILE A 86 -0.42 4.18 -3.43
CA ILE A 86 -1.00 4.39 -4.75
C ILE A 86 -2.31 5.17 -4.56
N PRO A 87 -2.48 6.36 -5.15
CA PRO A 87 -3.76 7.04 -5.16
C PRO A 87 -4.75 6.21 -5.99
N PHE A 88 -5.95 6.00 -5.44
CA PHE A 88 -7.03 5.40 -6.20
C PHE A 88 -7.62 6.44 -7.15
N HIS A 89 -7.92 6.04 -8.38
CA HIS A 89 -8.69 6.85 -9.32
C HIS A 89 -10.10 6.27 -9.41
N ALA A 90 -11.10 7.15 -9.42
CA ALA A 90 -12.48 6.75 -9.50
C ALA A 90 -12.74 5.96 -10.80
N ILE A 91 -13.55 4.90 -10.70
CA ILE A 91 -13.83 3.96 -11.79
C ILE A 91 -15.30 4.01 -12.22
N ASP A 92 -16.04 5.08 -11.90
CA ASP A 92 -17.47 5.20 -12.21
C ASP A 92 -17.78 4.96 -13.70
N PHE A 93 -16.84 5.34 -14.58
CA PHE A 93 -16.94 5.14 -16.03
C PHE A 93 -17.00 3.65 -16.45
N THR A 94 -16.62 2.72 -15.58
CA THR A 94 -16.72 1.28 -15.84
C THR A 94 -18.06 0.69 -15.42
N ASN A 95 -19.00 1.52 -14.91
CA ASN A 95 -20.26 1.08 -14.28
C ASN A 95 -20.03 -0.06 -13.28
N PRO A 96 -19.19 0.16 -12.25
CA PRO A 96 -18.84 -0.87 -11.29
C PRO A 96 -20.08 -1.32 -10.48
N ASP A 97 -20.07 -2.57 -10.04
CA ASP A 97 -21.11 -3.16 -9.20
C ASP A 97 -20.55 -3.72 -7.88
N GLY A 98 -21.46 -4.04 -6.95
CA GLY A 98 -21.11 -4.56 -5.63
C GLY A 98 -20.13 -3.66 -4.87
N PHE A 99 -19.13 -4.28 -4.22
CA PHE A 99 -18.14 -3.55 -3.43
C PHE A 99 -17.26 -2.60 -4.27
N ALA A 100 -17.07 -2.88 -5.56
CA ALA A 100 -16.29 -2.01 -6.43
C ALA A 100 -16.97 -0.64 -6.63
N ALA A 101 -18.31 -0.59 -6.57
CA ALA A 101 -19.08 0.66 -6.64
C ALA A 101 -18.95 1.52 -5.37
N GLU A 102 -18.50 0.95 -4.26
CA GLU A 102 -18.29 1.67 -2.99
C GLU A 102 -16.91 2.34 -2.92
N LEU A 103 -15.99 2.00 -3.83
CA LEU A 103 -14.62 2.48 -3.81
C LEU A 103 -14.53 3.95 -4.22
N LYS A 104 -13.92 4.78 -3.37
CA LYS A 104 -13.75 6.22 -3.60
C LYS A 104 -12.29 6.65 -3.41
N PRO A 105 -11.85 7.65 -4.19
CA PRO A 105 -10.52 8.23 -4.01
C PRO A 105 -10.45 8.96 -2.66
N THR A 106 -9.43 8.65 -1.85
CA THR A 106 -9.17 9.44 -0.64
C THR A 106 -8.91 10.90 -1.01
N GLN A 107 -9.56 11.82 -0.30
CA GLN A 107 -9.40 13.25 -0.54
C GLN A 107 -7.95 13.70 -0.37
N LEU A 108 -7.51 14.68 -1.16
CA LEU A 108 -6.10 15.09 -1.20
C LEU A 108 -5.54 15.42 0.19
N HIS A 109 -6.32 16.13 1.02
CA HIS A 109 -5.89 16.50 2.36
C HIS A 109 -5.72 15.27 3.28
N ASP A 110 -6.64 14.30 3.20
CA ASP A 110 -6.58 13.05 3.97
C ASP A 110 -5.45 12.16 3.49
N PHE A 111 -5.22 12.09 2.18
CA PHE A 111 -4.10 11.37 1.58
C PHE A 111 -2.78 11.93 2.12
N GLN A 112 -2.57 13.25 2.02
CA GLN A 112 -1.35 13.89 2.52
C GLN A 112 -1.16 13.66 4.02
N ARG A 113 -2.24 13.74 4.80
CA ARG A 113 -2.23 13.46 6.24
C ARG A 113 -1.82 12.01 6.52
N PHE A 114 -2.35 11.04 5.78
CA PHE A 114 -2.00 9.63 5.92
C PHE A 114 -0.51 9.37 5.64
N ILE A 115 0.02 9.94 4.55
CA ILE A 115 1.45 9.83 4.20
C ILE A 115 2.34 10.45 5.30
N ALA A 116 1.99 11.64 5.77
CA ALA A 116 2.74 12.33 6.83
C ALA A 116 2.77 11.49 8.11
N LYS A 117 1.62 10.94 8.53
CA LYS A 117 1.53 10.09 9.72
C LYS A 117 2.33 8.80 9.59
N LEU A 118 2.37 8.17 8.41
CA LEU A 118 3.22 7.00 8.17
C LEU A 118 4.71 7.34 8.35
N ARG A 119 5.16 8.46 7.79
CA ARG A 119 6.56 8.92 7.93
C ARG A 119 6.92 9.25 9.36
N MET A 120 6.00 9.89 10.10
CA MET A 120 6.16 10.13 11.55
C MET A 120 6.27 8.83 12.36
N ASN A 121 5.87 7.69 11.80
CA ASN A 121 5.99 6.36 12.41
C ASN A 121 7.17 5.54 11.83
N ASP A 122 8.16 6.21 11.23
CA ASP A 122 9.38 5.65 10.64
C ASP A 122 9.14 4.70 9.46
N VAL A 123 8.02 4.87 8.75
CA VAL A 123 7.75 4.13 7.52
C VAL A 123 8.35 4.88 6.33
N THR A 124 9.19 4.19 5.56
CA THR A 124 9.65 4.71 4.26
C THR A 124 8.50 4.65 3.26
N VAL A 125 8.01 5.82 2.82
CA VAL A 125 6.84 5.93 1.93
C VAL A 125 7.19 6.61 0.61
N MET A 126 6.87 5.93 -0.49
CA MET A 126 6.87 6.47 -1.86
C MET A 126 5.44 6.63 -2.33
N ILE A 127 5.15 7.68 -3.12
CA ILE A 127 3.86 7.82 -3.79
C ILE A 127 4.04 7.33 -5.22
N ARG A 128 3.21 6.37 -5.63
CA ARG A 128 3.27 5.81 -6.98
C ARG A 128 2.24 6.51 -7.87
N SER A 129 2.70 7.04 -8.98
CA SER A 129 1.86 7.70 -9.98
C SER A 129 1.14 6.67 -10.85
N SER A 130 0.00 7.01 -11.46
CA SER A 130 -0.75 6.10 -12.34
C SER A 130 0.02 5.67 -13.59
N SER A 131 1.04 6.43 -14.01
CA SER A 131 1.97 6.09 -15.08
C SER A 131 3.08 5.11 -14.64
N GLY A 132 3.08 4.68 -13.37
CA GLY A 132 4.07 3.76 -12.81
C GLY A 132 5.38 4.42 -12.38
N GLU A 133 5.45 5.76 -12.38
CA GLU A 133 6.61 6.51 -11.88
C GLU A 133 6.55 6.63 -10.36
N ASP A 134 7.65 6.26 -9.68
CA ASP A 134 7.83 6.50 -8.26
C ASP A 134 8.16 7.98 -8.05
N ILE A 135 7.32 8.70 -7.30
CA ILE A 135 7.53 10.12 -7.01
C ILE A 135 8.04 10.26 -5.58
N ASP A 136 9.19 10.92 -5.44
CA ASP A 136 9.74 11.26 -4.15
C ASP A 136 8.90 12.35 -3.49
N ALA A 137 8.13 11.96 -2.48
CA ALA A 137 7.13 12.81 -1.87
C ALA A 137 7.65 13.55 -0.64
N ALA A 138 8.97 13.65 -0.44
CA ALA A 138 9.59 14.41 0.64
C ALA A 138 9.04 15.86 0.74
N CYS A 139 8.60 16.44 -0.37
CA CYS A 139 8.02 17.78 -0.43
C CYS A 139 6.48 17.83 -0.56
N GLY A 140 5.74 16.72 -0.36
CA GLY A 140 4.28 16.61 -0.12
C GLY A 140 3.31 17.21 -1.15
N GLN A 141 3.53 18.45 -1.59
CA GLN A 141 2.76 19.23 -2.54
C GLN A 141 3.21 19.01 -3.99
N LEU A 142 4.53 18.93 -4.25
CA LEU A 142 5.06 18.82 -5.61
C LEU A 142 4.72 17.49 -6.31
N ALA A 143 4.45 16.43 -5.56
CA ALA A 143 4.15 15.11 -6.10
C ALA A 143 2.74 15.01 -6.73
N PHE A 144 1.77 15.80 -6.25
CA PHE A 144 0.38 15.76 -6.73
C PHE A 144 0.10 16.76 -7.86
N SER A 145 0.89 17.82 -7.98
CA SER A 145 0.71 18.87 -8.98
C SER A 145 0.89 18.43 -10.44
N LYS A 146 1.46 17.25 -10.71
CA LYS A 146 1.71 16.77 -12.08
C LYS A 146 0.60 15.89 -12.69
N GLN A 147 -0.38 15.40 -11.92
CA GLN A 147 -1.30 14.35 -12.40
C GLN A 147 -2.79 14.69 -12.43
N ILE A 148 -3.18 15.92 -12.12
CA ILE A 148 -4.55 16.38 -12.37
C ILE A 148 -4.49 17.36 -13.54
N LYS A 149 -4.41 16.84 -14.77
CA LYS A 149 -4.92 17.60 -15.91
C LYS A 149 -6.43 17.32 -16.00
N PRO A 150 -7.27 18.36 -16.14
CA PRO A 150 -8.70 18.20 -16.28
C PRO A 150 -9.07 17.39 -17.53
#